data_AF-A0A7S1M6D7-F1
#
_entry.id   AF-A0A7S1M6D7-F1
#
_cell.length_a   1.000
_cell.length_b   1.000
_cell.length_c   1.000
_cell.angle_alpha   90.00
_cell.angle_beta   90.00
_cell.angle_gamma   90.00
#
_symmetry.space_group_name_H-M   'P 1'
#
loop_
_entity.id
_entity.type
_entity.pdbx_description
1 polymer ?
#
loop_
_entity_poly.entity_id
_entity_poly.type
_entity_poly.pdbx_seq_one_letter_code
_entity_poly.pdbx_strand_id
1 'polypeptide(L)'
;MERLRLPSLASLRRGIARRTKSPARRVSSPSGSSRSHDSAPHPIGKDSNKVCPITGLSAGGNPQESAGAASGETYAAMQRDPDIAEERLALEVGTAGGTPDAEEGATPAAQPSPRAVPLSVIDGKHQATPQTRRLVRSVGLESLRAFTSLFYRRSFGDRHIDKFIANRGDPHADRFALWIVEKLGDGTPWTQERRTRPRRQMRLGGEVVDVSFDRSSAHFAAWHSPKREPHRWGEHFRFDDARVWMRLHFWAARETGMFHRHPEFMEYYMRFIGHFISIYSSKAPPFVRESVRWSASPKNVQLYLAAGNVMRDVIDKPIDEALAELPAEERLYTGSRHSDPAWPYDLRPL
;
A
#
# COMPACT_ATOMS: atom_id res chain seq x y z
N MET A 1 57.74 2.71 -6.41
CA MET A 1 58.02 2.87 -7.86
C MET A 1 57.94 1.50 -8.49
N GLU A 2 56.77 1.14 -9.01
CA GLU A 2 56.58 -0.12 -9.73
C GLU A 2 55.47 0.10 -10.76
N ARG A 3 55.84 0.03 -12.05
CA ARG A 3 54.97 0.34 -13.19
C ARG A 3 54.17 -0.90 -13.56
N LEU A 4 52.85 -0.87 -13.37
CA LEU A 4 51.95 -1.89 -13.90
C LEU A 4 51.68 -1.63 -15.39
N ARG A 5 52.10 -2.61 -16.20
CA ARG A 5 51.93 -2.72 -17.65
C ARG A 5 50.50 -3.16 -17.99
N LEU A 6 49.89 -2.50 -18.98
CA LEU A 6 48.72 -3.00 -19.70
C LEU A 6 49.15 -4.00 -20.80
N PRO A 7 48.39 -5.09 -21.06
CA PRO A 7 48.50 -5.82 -22.30
C PRO A 7 47.48 -5.40 -23.36
N SER A 8 47.93 -5.59 -24.59
CA SER A 8 47.43 -5.10 -25.87
C SER A 8 46.35 -5.98 -26.52
N LEU A 9 45.56 -5.36 -27.39
CA LEU A 9 44.61 -5.94 -28.34
C LEU A 9 45.33 -6.70 -29.46
N ALA A 10 44.97 -7.97 -29.69
CA ALA A 10 45.11 -8.59 -31.01
C ALA A 10 44.16 -9.79 -31.21
N SER A 11 43.12 -9.55 -32.01
CA SER A 11 42.69 -10.33 -33.17
C SER A 11 42.60 -11.87 -33.08
N LEU A 12 41.37 -12.39 -33.25
CA LEU A 12 41.16 -13.62 -34.01
C LEU A 12 39.83 -13.55 -34.79
N ARG A 13 40.00 -13.49 -36.11
CA ARG A 13 38.98 -13.66 -37.15
C ARG A 13 38.66 -15.15 -37.36
N ARG A 14 37.45 -15.38 -37.89
CA ARG A 14 36.97 -16.43 -38.81
C ARG A 14 36.02 -17.46 -38.23
N GLY A 15 34.87 -17.56 -38.88
CA GLY A 15 33.88 -18.62 -38.72
C GLY A 15 32.60 -18.34 -39.51
N ILE A 16 32.71 -18.14 -40.82
CA ILE A 16 31.55 -18.10 -41.74
C ILE A 16 31.12 -19.55 -42.00
N ALA A 17 29.89 -19.90 -41.68
CA ALA A 17 29.24 -21.12 -42.18
C ALA A 17 27.84 -20.79 -42.73
N ARG A 18 27.61 -21.33 -43.93
CA ARG A 18 26.46 -21.15 -44.81
C ARG A 18 25.24 -21.97 -44.36
N ARG A 19 24.07 -21.31 -44.37
CA ARG A 19 22.88 -21.60 -45.20
C ARG A 19 22.28 -23.02 -45.12
N THR A 20 21.06 -23.10 -44.56
CA THR A 20 19.97 -23.92 -45.10
C THR A 20 18.64 -23.15 -45.04
N LYS A 21 18.10 -22.86 -46.22
CA LYS A 21 16.72 -22.40 -46.46
C LYS A 21 15.83 -23.64 -46.61
N SER A 22 14.61 -23.62 -46.08
CA SER A 22 13.35 -24.16 -46.66
C SER A 22 12.23 -24.11 -45.59
N PRO A 23 10.94 -24.24 -45.95
CA PRO A 23 10.15 -23.26 -46.69
C PRO A 23 8.93 -22.77 -45.88
N ALA A 24 8.32 -21.70 -46.37
CA ALA A 24 7.11 -21.09 -45.83
C ALA A 24 5.92 -22.07 -45.78
N ARG A 25 5.22 -22.09 -44.65
CA ARG A 25 3.87 -22.63 -44.53
C ARG A 25 2.95 -21.53 -44.00
N ARG A 26 2.15 -21.00 -44.91
CA ARG A 26 1.01 -20.10 -44.67
C ARG A 26 -0.22 -20.98 -44.38
N VAL A 27 -1.31 -20.36 -43.90
CA VAL A 27 -2.65 -20.94 -43.56
C VAL A 27 -2.72 -21.35 -42.08
N SER A 28 -3.60 -20.85 -41.21
CA SER A 28 -4.72 -19.89 -41.28
C SER A 28 -5.19 -19.62 -39.84
N SER A 29 -5.56 -18.38 -39.52
CA SER A 29 -6.32 -18.04 -38.31
C SER A 29 -7.82 -18.25 -38.53
N PRO A 30 -8.53 -18.79 -37.52
CA PRO A 30 -9.81 -18.26 -37.07
C PRO A 30 -9.73 -18.01 -35.54
N SER A 31 -9.79 -16.77 -35.09
CA SER A 31 -11.03 -16.12 -34.63
C SER A 31 -11.73 -16.86 -33.48
N GLY A 32 -11.70 -16.25 -32.28
CA GLY A 32 -12.67 -16.57 -31.22
C GLY A 32 -12.09 -17.02 -29.88
N SER A 33 -11.08 -16.34 -29.32
CA SER A 33 -10.89 -16.39 -27.87
C SER A 33 -11.94 -15.46 -27.25
N SER A 34 -13.05 -16.05 -26.80
CA SER A 34 -13.98 -15.36 -25.91
C SER A 34 -13.16 -14.82 -24.73
N ARG A 35 -13.28 -13.51 -24.48
CA ARG A 35 -12.84 -12.94 -23.20
C ARG A 35 -13.72 -13.61 -22.16
N SER A 36 -13.10 -14.40 -21.28
CA SER A 36 -13.75 -14.86 -20.06
C SER A 36 -14.20 -13.61 -19.31
N HIS A 37 -15.50 -13.37 -19.30
CA HIS A 37 -16.09 -12.40 -18.40
C HIS A 37 -15.68 -12.79 -16.99
N ASP A 38 -15.07 -11.85 -16.26
CA ASP A 38 -14.77 -11.95 -14.83
C ASP A 38 -16.06 -12.31 -14.10
N SER A 39 -16.25 -13.62 -13.91
CA SER A 39 -17.33 -14.18 -13.14
C SER A 39 -16.85 -14.29 -11.70
N ALA A 40 -17.68 -13.90 -10.74
CA ALA A 40 -17.37 -14.08 -9.33
C ALA A 40 -17.01 -15.57 -9.08
N PRO A 41 -16.04 -15.87 -8.19
CA PRO A 41 -15.56 -17.24 -7.95
C PRO A 41 -16.58 -18.17 -7.26
N HIS A 42 -17.86 -17.80 -7.22
CA HIS A 42 -18.97 -18.59 -6.70
C HIS A 42 -20.26 -18.28 -7.49
N PRO A 43 -21.22 -19.22 -7.57
CA PRO A 43 -22.44 -19.04 -8.36
C PRO A 43 -23.29 -17.91 -7.77
N ILE A 44 -23.45 -16.81 -8.51
CA ILE A 44 -24.47 -15.80 -8.23
C ILE A 44 -25.74 -16.24 -8.95
N GLY A 45 -26.82 -16.45 -8.20
CA GLY A 45 -28.13 -16.79 -8.78
C GLY A 45 -28.53 -15.74 -9.82
N LYS A 46 -28.99 -16.19 -11.00
CA LYS A 46 -29.25 -15.34 -12.17
C LYS A 46 -30.29 -14.23 -11.96
N ASP A 47 -31.01 -14.24 -10.84
CA ASP A 47 -32.14 -13.35 -10.58
C ASP A 47 -31.91 -12.29 -9.49
N SER A 48 -30.65 -12.02 -9.10
CA SER A 48 -30.38 -11.00 -8.09
C SER A 48 -29.55 -9.85 -8.66
N ASN A 49 -30.14 -8.64 -8.70
CA ASN A 49 -29.46 -7.34 -8.81
C ASN A 49 -28.53 -7.03 -7.62
N LYS A 50 -28.05 -8.07 -6.92
CA LYS A 50 -27.24 -7.93 -5.71
C LYS A 50 -25.79 -7.75 -6.12
N VAL A 51 -25.27 -6.58 -5.77
CA VAL A 51 -23.85 -6.26 -5.76
C VAL A 51 -23.15 -7.20 -4.78
N CYS A 52 -22.01 -7.78 -5.18
CA CYS A 52 -21.23 -8.65 -4.29
C CYS A 52 -20.82 -7.86 -3.03
N PRO A 53 -21.13 -8.32 -1.80
CA PRO A 53 -20.82 -7.58 -0.59
C PRO A 53 -19.31 -7.51 -0.29
N ILE A 54 -18.50 -8.30 -1.00
CA ILE A 54 -17.04 -8.39 -0.82
C ILE A 54 -16.29 -7.64 -1.93
N THR A 55 -16.78 -7.65 -3.18
CA THR A 55 -16.08 -7.04 -4.32
C THR A 55 -16.74 -5.79 -4.87
N GLY A 56 -18.00 -5.51 -4.51
CA GLY A 56 -18.73 -4.34 -5.03
C GLY A 56 -19.10 -4.42 -6.52
N LEU A 57 -18.82 -5.54 -7.21
CA LEU A 57 -19.06 -5.68 -8.66
C LEU A 57 -20.48 -6.22 -8.94
N SER A 58 -21.13 -5.64 -9.95
CA SER A 58 -22.43 -6.08 -10.50
C SER A 58 -22.27 -6.53 -11.97
N ALA A 59 -23.14 -7.44 -12.41
CA ALA A 59 -22.92 -8.26 -13.61
C ALA A 59 -23.20 -7.59 -14.98
N GLY A 60 -23.40 -6.27 -15.09
CA GLY A 60 -23.85 -5.72 -16.39
C GLY A 60 -23.92 -4.20 -16.60
N GLY A 61 -22.98 -3.40 -16.09
CA GLY A 61 -22.97 -1.94 -16.32
C GLY A 61 -22.19 -1.49 -17.57
N ASN A 62 -22.77 -0.60 -18.38
CA ASN A 62 -22.12 0.04 -19.53
C ASN A 62 -21.13 1.14 -19.05
N PRO A 63 -19.86 1.20 -19.48
CA PRO A 63 -18.81 1.96 -18.77
C PRO A 63 -18.86 3.49 -18.85
N GLN A 64 -19.65 4.07 -19.75
CA GLN A 64 -19.49 5.48 -20.15
C GLN A 64 -20.51 6.45 -19.52
N GLU A 65 -21.68 5.95 -19.08
CA GLU A 65 -22.65 6.73 -18.29
C GLU A 65 -22.51 6.49 -16.77
N SER A 66 -21.74 5.48 -16.37
CA SER A 66 -21.54 5.11 -14.95
C SER A 66 -20.51 5.98 -14.22
N ALA A 67 -19.65 6.72 -14.91
CA ALA A 67 -18.56 7.47 -14.27
C ALA A 67 -19.06 8.60 -13.35
N GLY A 68 -20.14 9.30 -13.74
CA GLY A 68 -20.74 10.37 -12.94
C GLY A 68 -21.46 9.85 -11.69
N ALA A 69 -22.32 8.84 -11.84
CA ALA A 69 -23.07 8.25 -10.73
C ALA A 69 -22.16 7.46 -9.76
N ALA A 70 -21.18 6.71 -10.28
CA ALA A 70 -20.22 5.96 -9.46
C ALA A 70 -19.40 6.87 -8.57
N SER A 71 -19.05 8.09 -9.02
CA SER A 71 -18.26 9.02 -8.20
C SER A 71 -19.02 9.60 -7.00
N GLY A 72 -20.34 9.80 -7.11
CA GLY A 72 -21.20 10.24 -6.00
C GLY A 72 -21.40 9.13 -4.95
N GLU A 73 -21.65 7.89 -5.40
CA GLU A 73 -21.72 6.73 -4.51
C GLU A 73 -20.37 6.43 -3.85
N THR A 74 -19.26 6.59 -4.59
CA THR A 74 -17.90 6.46 -4.07
C THR A 74 -17.63 7.51 -3.00
N TYR A 75 -18.02 8.77 -3.22
CA TYR A 75 -17.90 9.81 -2.20
C TYR A 75 -18.75 9.50 -0.96
N ALA A 76 -20.00 9.08 -1.13
CA ALA A 76 -20.85 8.68 -0.02
C ALA A 76 -20.32 7.45 0.74
N ALA A 77 -19.66 6.51 0.05
CA ALA A 77 -18.96 5.40 0.68
C ALA A 77 -17.74 5.86 1.47
N MET A 78 -16.96 6.81 0.93
CA MET A 78 -15.82 7.40 1.63
C MET A 78 -16.21 8.22 2.87
N GLN A 79 -17.32 8.96 2.82
CA GLN A 79 -17.83 9.72 3.97
C GLN A 79 -18.39 8.81 5.07
N ARG A 80 -18.76 7.58 4.72
CA ARG A 80 -19.15 6.52 5.68
C ARG A 80 -17.97 5.77 6.26
N ASP A 81 -16.74 6.11 5.85
CA ASP A 81 -15.55 5.52 6.44
C ASP A 81 -15.51 5.86 7.94
N PRO A 82 -15.50 4.84 8.82
CA PRO A 82 -15.59 5.08 10.25
C PRO A 82 -14.44 5.90 10.82
N ASP A 83 -13.25 5.86 10.21
CA ASP A 83 -12.13 6.69 10.64
C ASP A 83 -12.37 8.15 10.26
N ILE A 84 -12.98 8.42 9.09
CA ILE A 84 -13.36 9.79 8.69
C ILE A 84 -14.44 10.34 9.60
N ALA A 85 -15.42 9.51 9.98
CA ALA A 85 -16.45 9.92 10.92
C ALA A 85 -15.87 10.29 12.29
N GLU A 86 -14.97 9.46 12.83
CA GLU A 86 -14.25 9.74 14.08
C GLU A 86 -13.39 11.00 13.98
N GLU A 87 -12.66 11.13 12.87
CA GLU A 87 -11.84 12.31 12.58
C GLU A 87 -12.68 13.59 12.47
N ARG A 88 -13.88 13.55 11.87
CA ARG A 88 -14.79 14.69 11.80
C ARG A 88 -15.30 15.08 13.19
N LEU A 89 -15.71 14.09 13.98
CA LEU A 89 -16.12 14.31 15.37
C LEU A 89 -14.99 14.96 16.18
N ALA A 90 -13.74 14.50 16.02
CA ALA A 90 -12.58 15.09 16.69
C ALA A 90 -12.28 16.54 16.24
N LEU A 91 -12.61 16.90 15.00
CA LEU A 91 -12.53 18.29 14.53
C LEU A 91 -13.64 19.16 15.12
N GLU A 92 -14.87 18.65 15.20
CA GLU A 92 -16.05 19.36 15.72
C GLU A 92 -15.98 19.57 17.25
N VAL A 93 -15.50 18.57 18.00
CA VAL A 93 -15.35 18.65 19.47
C VAL A 93 -14.17 19.57 19.87
N GLY A 94 -13.09 19.60 19.07
CA GLY A 94 -11.92 20.43 19.33
C GLY A 94 -12.14 21.95 19.24
N THR A 95 -13.30 22.40 18.75
CA THR A 95 -13.73 23.81 18.78
C THR A 95 -14.36 24.25 20.10
N ALA A 96 -14.70 23.32 20.99
CA ALA A 96 -15.27 23.59 22.31
C ALA A 96 -14.34 23.07 23.41
N GLY A 97 -13.38 23.91 23.82
CA GLY A 97 -12.61 23.82 25.07
C GLY A 97 -12.22 22.43 25.60
N GLY A 98 -10.95 22.04 25.45
CA GLY A 98 -10.41 20.81 26.04
C GLY A 98 -8.93 20.94 26.37
N THR A 99 -8.69 21.07 27.68
CA THR A 99 -7.47 21.07 28.48
C THR A 99 -6.25 20.28 27.95
N PRO A 100 -5.03 20.82 28.09
CA PRO A 100 -3.81 20.07 27.86
C PRO A 100 -3.58 19.11 29.03
N ASP A 101 -3.75 17.81 28.80
CA ASP A 101 -3.14 16.79 29.65
C ASP A 101 -1.63 16.77 29.38
N ALA A 102 -0.96 17.77 29.94
CA ALA A 102 0.47 17.82 30.12
C ALA A 102 0.85 16.91 31.30
N GLU A 103 0.89 15.59 31.07
CA GLU A 103 1.83 14.76 31.82
C GLU A 103 3.19 14.82 31.10
N GLU A 104 3.83 15.97 31.28
CA GLU A 104 5.24 16.19 30.98
C GLU A 104 6.04 15.84 32.25
N GLY A 105 7.03 14.94 32.11
CA GLY A 105 8.06 14.77 33.14
C GLY A 105 8.14 13.41 33.82
N ALA A 106 8.43 12.36 33.06
CA ALA A 106 9.27 11.27 33.56
C ALA A 106 9.93 10.56 32.38
N THR A 107 11.24 10.73 32.21
CA THR A 107 12.05 9.88 31.34
C THR A 107 11.93 8.45 31.88
N PRO A 108 11.25 7.51 31.20
CA PRO A 108 11.07 6.18 31.75
C PRO A 108 12.43 5.50 31.80
N ALA A 109 12.83 5.05 32.99
CA ALA A 109 13.93 4.10 33.15
C ALA A 109 13.72 2.95 32.15
N ALA A 110 14.79 2.55 31.46
CA ALA A 110 14.76 1.52 30.43
C ALA A 110 14.10 0.24 30.96
N GLN A 111 12.82 0.05 30.64
CA GLN A 111 12.10 -1.16 30.98
C GLN A 111 12.59 -2.32 30.10
N PRO A 112 12.60 -3.56 30.63
CA PRO A 112 13.05 -4.73 29.88
C PRO A 112 12.25 -4.88 28.58
N SER A 113 12.93 -5.35 27.53
CA SER A 113 12.40 -5.53 26.18
C SER A 113 10.98 -6.10 26.19
N PRO A 114 10.00 -5.40 25.58
CA PRO A 114 8.61 -5.80 25.67
C PRO A 114 8.38 -7.17 25.02
N ARG A 115 7.67 -8.01 25.77
CA ARG A 115 6.86 -9.12 25.25
C ARG A 115 6.11 -8.65 23.99
N ALA A 116 6.09 -9.48 22.94
CA ALA A 116 5.48 -9.15 21.65
C ALA A 116 4.14 -8.41 21.82
N VAL A 117 4.05 -7.19 21.30
CA VAL A 117 2.85 -6.34 21.44
C VAL A 117 1.75 -6.88 20.51
N PRO A 118 0.57 -7.27 21.00
CA PRO A 118 -0.52 -7.73 20.15
C PRO A 118 -1.12 -6.59 19.32
N LEU A 119 -1.60 -6.93 18.13
CA LEU A 119 -2.39 -6.02 17.31
C LEU A 119 -3.82 -5.97 17.87
N SER A 120 -4.22 -4.83 18.42
CA SER A 120 -5.58 -4.63 18.93
C SER A 120 -6.49 -4.14 17.82
N VAL A 121 -7.46 -4.96 17.43
CA VAL A 121 -8.48 -4.63 16.42
C VAL A 121 -9.86 -4.96 16.97
N ILE A 122 -10.71 -3.94 17.10
CA ILE A 122 -12.09 -4.08 17.60
C ILE A 122 -13.02 -3.63 16.47
N ASP A 123 -13.97 -4.48 16.10
CA ASP A 123 -14.93 -4.27 14.99
C ASP A 123 -14.29 -3.96 13.63
N GLY A 124 -13.05 -4.43 13.44
CA GLY A 124 -12.25 -4.17 12.23
C GLY A 124 -11.50 -2.83 12.25
N LYS A 125 -11.47 -2.14 13.39
CA LYS A 125 -10.69 -0.91 13.58
C LYS A 125 -9.51 -1.15 14.49
N HIS A 126 -8.35 -0.66 14.09
CA HIS A 126 -7.18 -0.62 14.98
C HIS A 126 -7.47 0.26 16.20
N GLN A 127 -7.08 -0.23 17.38
CA GLN A 127 -7.19 0.50 18.64
C GLN A 127 -5.79 0.70 19.23
N ALA A 128 -5.43 1.96 19.47
CA ALA A 128 -4.18 2.28 20.15
C ALA A 128 -4.21 1.80 21.61
N THR A 129 -3.06 1.38 22.12
CA THR A 129 -2.88 0.91 23.50
C THR A 129 -1.69 1.60 24.15
N PRO A 130 -1.56 1.57 25.48
CA PRO A 130 -0.34 2.06 26.16
C PRO A 130 0.94 1.41 25.61
N GLN A 131 0.88 0.15 25.18
CA GLN A 131 1.99 -0.59 24.57
C GLN A 131 2.36 -0.01 23.21
N THR A 132 1.40 0.25 22.31
CA THR A 132 1.68 0.82 20.98
C THR A 132 2.19 2.25 21.08
N ARG A 133 1.70 3.02 22.06
CA ARG A 133 2.20 4.36 22.36
C ARG A 133 3.68 4.31 22.78
N ARG A 134 4.05 3.38 23.66
CA ARG A 134 5.46 3.19 24.05
C ARG A 134 6.33 2.78 22.86
N LEU A 135 5.85 1.88 22.00
CA LEU A 135 6.56 1.48 20.78
C LEU A 135 6.84 2.68 19.88
N VAL A 136 5.84 3.50 19.55
CA VAL A 136 6.05 4.63 18.63
C VAL A 136 6.94 5.72 19.26
N ARG A 137 6.84 5.95 20.57
CA ARG A 137 7.76 6.85 21.30
C ARG A 137 9.21 6.36 21.26
N SER A 138 9.44 5.05 21.36
CA SER A 138 10.79 4.48 21.29
C SER A 138 11.48 4.66 19.93
N VAL A 139 10.68 4.82 18.86
CA VAL A 139 11.17 5.13 17.51
C VAL A 139 11.45 6.62 17.35
N GLY A 140 10.51 7.45 17.82
CA GLY A 140 10.53 8.90 17.66
C GLY A 140 10.06 9.36 16.29
N LEU A 141 9.46 10.56 16.25
CA LEU A 141 8.92 11.16 15.02
C LEU A 141 10.00 11.40 13.95
N GLU A 142 11.24 11.71 14.34
CA GLU A 142 12.34 11.94 13.40
C GLU A 142 12.69 10.69 12.59
N SER A 143 12.80 9.53 13.24
CA SER A 143 13.05 8.25 12.56
C SER A 143 11.91 7.90 11.61
N LEU A 144 10.66 8.14 12.02
CA LEU A 144 9.49 7.96 11.16
C LEU A 144 9.52 8.90 9.95
N ARG A 145 9.86 10.18 10.14
CA ARG A 145 10.01 11.15 9.04
C ARG A 145 11.11 10.74 8.06
N ALA A 146 12.26 10.29 8.55
CA ALA A 146 13.34 9.82 7.69
C ALA A 146 12.88 8.63 6.84
N PHE A 147 12.23 7.66 7.49
CA PHE A 147 11.63 6.50 6.86
C PHE A 147 10.59 6.88 5.79
N THR A 148 9.55 7.64 6.14
CA THR A 148 8.47 7.99 5.22
C THR A 148 8.97 8.91 4.09
N SER A 149 9.97 9.75 4.35
CA SER A 149 10.62 10.58 3.32
C SER A 149 11.31 9.72 2.26
N LEU A 150 12.06 8.70 2.70
CA LEU A 150 12.70 7.77 1.76
C LEU A 150 11.64 6.94 1.02
N PHE A 151 10.59 6.48 1.69
CA PHE A 151 9.48 5.79 1.05
C PHE A 151 8.86 6.61 -0.08
N TYR A 152 8.47 7.86 0.18
CA TYR A 152 7.87 8.69 -0.87
C TYR A 152 8.86 9.06 -1.99
N ARG A 153 10.14 9.28 -1.68
CA ARG A 153 11.17 9.46 -2.71
C ARG A 153 11.20 8.27 -3.68
N ARG A 154 11.09 7.05 -3.15
CA ARG A 154 11.01 5.82 -3.96
C ARG A 154 9.72 5.75 -4.74
N SER A 155 8.59 6.02 -4.10
CA SER A 155 7.27 6.04 -4.73
C SER A 155 7.18 7.06 -5.89
N PHE A 156 7.83 8.22 -5.78
CA PHE A 156 7.91 9.20 -6.88
C PHE A 156 8.79 8.72 -8.05
N GLY A 157 9.77 7.85 -7.77
CA GLY A 157 10.65 7.25 -8.77
C GLY A 157 10.07 5.99 -9.43
N ASP A 158 9.09 5.35 -8.79
CA ASP A 158 8.41 4.17 -9.27
C ASP A 158 7.36 4.52 -10.34
N ARG A 159 7.44 3.88 -11.50
CA ARG A 159 6.56 4.22 -12.63
C ARG A 159 5.11 3.81 -12.42
N HIS A 160 4.85 2.89 -11.50
CA HIS A 160 3.52 2.38 -11.20
C HIS A 160 2.87 3.19 -10.07
N ILE A 161 3.56 3.31 -8.94
CA ILE A 161 3.04 4.01 -7.74
C ILE A 161 2.96 5.53 -7.94
N ASP A 162 3.86 6.17 -8.68
CA ASP A 162 3.79 7.63 -8.88
C ASP A 162 2.49 8.08 -9.54
N LYS A 163 1.84 7.19 -10.31
CA LYS A 163 0.54 7.47 -10.94
C LYS A 163 -0.55 7.75 -9.89
N PHE A 164 -0.44 7.18 -8.70
CA PHE A 164 -1.37 7.41 -7.58
C PHE A 164 -1.05 8.67 -6.78
N ILE A 165 0.04 9.36 -7.07
CA ILE A 165 0.48 10.54 -6.33
C ILE A 165 0.13 11.78 -7.17
N ALA A 166 -1.00 12.41 -6.87
CA ALA A 166 -1.50 13.55 -7.65
C ALA A 166 -0.51 14.72 -7.70
N ASN A 167 0.08 15.10 -6.57
CA ASN A 167 1.04 16.20 -6.47
C ASN A 167 2.27 15.79 -5.64
N ARG A 168 3.47 15.80 -6.24
CA ARG A 168 4.72 15.45 -5.53
C ARG A 168 5.17 16.51 -4.52
N GLY A 169 4.69 17.74 -4.63
CA GLY A 169 5.05 18.85 -3.74
C GLY A 169 4.28 18.88 -2.42
N ASP A 170 3.24 18.05 -2.26
CA ASP A 170 2.55 17.94 -0.98
C ASP A 170 3.45 17.24 0.06
N PRO A 171 3.35 17.57 1.36
CA PRO A 171 4.21 17.02 2.42
C PRO A 171 3.81 15.59 2.81
N HIS A 172 3.71 14.68 1.84
CA HIS A 172 3.23 13.30 2.02
C HIS A 172 3.97 12.52 3.09
N ALA A 173 5.29 12.67 3.12
CA ALA A 173 6.15 11.98 4.08
C ALA A 173 5.86 12.42 5.51
N ASP A 174 5.77 13.73 5.75
CA ASP A 174 5.49 14.29 7.07
C ASP A 174 4.09 13.87 7.53
N ARG A 175 3.10 14.06 6.66
CA ARG A 175 1.73 13.58 6.82
C ARG A 175 1.67 12.12 7.24
N PHE A 176 2.35 11.23 6.52
CA PHE A 176 2.34 9.82 6.86
C PHE A 176 3.01 9.53 8.21
N ALA A 177 4.10 10.21 8.54
CA ALA A 177 4.75 10.06 9.84
C ALA A 177 3.84 10.50 11.00
N LEU A 178 3.18 11.66 10.88
CA LEU A 178 2.24 12.15 11.89
C LEU A 178 1.04 11.21 12.05
N TRP A 179 0.54 10.64 10.94
CA TRP A 179 -0.53 9.64 10.97
C TRP A 179 -0.11 8.37 11.73
N ILE A 180 1.12 7.87 11.53
CA ILE A 180 1.63 6.72 12.29
C ILE A 180 1.68 7.04 13.79
N VAL A 181 2.20 8.22 14.16
CA VAL A 181 2.27 8.66 15.56
C VAL A 181 0.89 8.71 16.21
N GLU A 182 -0.07 9.36 15.55
CA GLU A 182 -1.45 9.48 16.05
C GLU A 182 -2.15 8.11 16.11
N LYS A 183 -2.06 7.29 15.06
CA LYS A 183 -2.68 5.95 15.04
C LYS A 183 -2.13 5.01 16.09
N LEU A 184 -0.87 5.15 16.49
CA LEU A 184 -0.29 4.36 17.57
C LEU A 184 -0.52 4.95 18.96
N GLY A 185 -1.24 6.08 19.04
CA GLY A 185 -1.81 6.66 20.25
C GLY A 185 -0.96 7.73 20.92
N ASP A 186 0.02 8.31 20.23
CA ASP A 186 0.92 9.31 20.80
C ASP A 186 0.49 10.74 20.44
N GLY A 187 -0.63 11.16 21.04
CA GLY A 187 -1.22 12.49 20.82
C GLY A 187 -2.01 12.60 19.51
N THR A 188 -2.25 13.83 19.07
CA THR A 188 -3.05 14.15 17.87
C THR A 188 -2.31 14.99 16.80
N PRO A 189 -1.02 14.70 16.49
CA PRO A 189 -0.25 15.56 15.61
C PRO A 189 -0.76 15.58 14.15
N TRP A 190 -1.36 14.49 13.67
CA TRP A 190 -1.96 14.44 12.34
C TRP A 190 -3.21 15.30 12.26
N THR A 191 -4.09 15.17 13.25
CA THR A 191 -5.31 15.97 13.35
C THR A 191 -5.00 17.45 13.49
N GLN A 192 -3.97 17.82 14.26
CA GLN A 192 -3.52 19.20 14.44
C GLN A 192 -2.94 19.79 13.14
N GLU A 193 -1.99 19.12 12.48
CA GLU A 193 -1.44 19.60 11.19
C GLU A 193 -2.54 19.69 10.11
N ARG A 194 -3.50 18.77 10.10
CA ARG A 194 -4.61 18.83 9.14
C ARG A 194 -5.42 20.11 9.25
N ARG A 195 -5.62 20.65 10.47
CA ARG A 195 -6.36 21.91 10.68
C ARG A 195 -5.69 23.11 10.00
N THR A 196 -4.38 23.04 9.74
CA THR A 196 -3.64 24.12 9.10
C THR A 196 -3.52 23.95 7.58
N ARG A 197 -4.03 22.86 7.00
CA ARG A 197 -3.91 22.61 5.56
C ARG A 197 -4.78 23.59 4.76
N PRO A 198 -4.28 24.12 3.64
CA PRO A 198 -5.11 24.89 2.73
C PRO A 198 -6.24 24.00 2.19
N ARG A 199 -7.48 24.51 2.24
CA ARG A 199 -8.60 23.88 1.54
C ARG A 199 -8.34 23.98 0.04
N ARG A 200 -8.57 22.90 -0.70
CA ARG A 200 -8.60 22.95 -2.17
C ARG A 200 -9.93 22.41 -2.66
N GLN A 201 -10.34 22.91 -3.81
CA GLN A 201 -11.52 22.42 -4.50
C GLN A 201 -11.21 21.11 -5.22
N MET A 202 -12.05 20.10 -5.00
CA MET A 202 -12.02 18.83 -5.70
C MET A 202 -13.40 18.56 -6.29
N ARG A 203 -13.45 18.17 -7.57
CA ARG A 203 -14.70 17.75 -8.20
C ARG A 203 -14.99 16.30 -7.82
N LEU A 204 -16.13 16.09 -7.16
CA LEU A 204 -16.65 14.79 -6.75
C LEU A 204 -17.98 14.59 -7.46
N GLY A 205 -17.94 13.87 -8.58
CA GLY A 205 -19.07 13.78 -9.51
C GLY A 205 -19.45 15.11 -10.12
N GLY A 206 -20.71 15.51 -9.93
CA GLY A 206 -21.22 16.79 -10.42
C GLY A 206 -20.87 17.99 -9.53
N GLU A 207 -20.40 17.75 -8.30
CA GLU A 207 -20.20 18.79 -7.30
C GLU A 207 -18.73 19.17 -7.14
N VAL A 208 -18.48 20.43 -6.80
CA VAL A 208 -17.15 20.93 -6.41
C VAL A 208 -17.18 21.15 -4.91
N VAL A 209 -16.36 20.41 -4.16
CA VAL A 209 -16.29 20.48 -2.70
C VAL A 209 -14.90 20.93 -2.24
N ASP A 210 -14.85 21.68 -1.15
CA ASP A 210 -13.61 22.02 -0.47
C ASP A 210 -13.13 20.84 0.37
N VAL A 211 -11.92 20.35 0.09
CA VAL A 211 -11.29 19.25 0.83
C VAL A 211 -9.99 19.69 1.49
N SER A 212 -9.72 19.15 2.68
CA SER A 212 -8.47 19.35 3.44
C SER A 212 -7.42 18.26 3.18
N PHE A 213 -7.62 17.43 2.14
CA PHE A 213 -6.81 16.24 1.84
C PHE A 213 -6.60 15.35 3.07
N ASP A 214 -7.69 15.03 3.77
CA ASP A 214 -7.71 13.91 4.71
C ASP A 214 -7.40 12.58 3.99
N ARG A 215 -7.36 11.48 4.75
CA ARG A 215 -7.05 10.17 4.19
C ARG A 215 -7.96 9.86 3.00
N SER A 216 -9.26 10.02 3.14
CA SER A 216 -10.23 9.62 2.12
C SER A 216 -10.11 10.49 0.87
N SER A 217 -10.14 11.81 1.01
CA SER A 217 -9.98 12.73 -0.13
C SER A 217 -8.64 12.56 -0.84
N ALA A 218 -7.56 12.25 -0.12
CA ALA A 218 -6.27 11.91 -0.72
C ALA A 218 -6.32 10.60 -1.54
N HIS A 219 -6.98 9.55 -1.04
CA HIS A 219 -7.13 8.30 -1.80
C HIS A 219 -8.06 8.45 -3.00
N PHE A 220 -9.13 9.23 -2.89
CA PHE A 220 -9.96 9.55 -4.04
C PHE A 220 -9.17 10.29 -5.11
N ALA A 221 -8.37 11.29 -4.73
CA ALA A 221 -7.48 11.99 -5.64
C ALA A 221 -6.47 11.04 -6.30
N ALA A 222 -6.00 10.01 -5.57
CA ALA A 222 -5.14 8.97 -6.12
C ALA A 222 -5.87 8.11 -7.17
N TRP A 223 -7.11 7.68 -6.89
CA TRP A 223 -7.91 6.88 -7.83
C TRP A 223 -8.26 7.67 -9.09
N HIS A 224 -8.48 8.97 -8.94
CA HIS A 224 -8.81 9.90 -10.03
C HIS A 224 -7.59 10.71 -10.49
N SER A 225 -6.38 10.23 -10.25
CA SER A 225 -5.17 10.93 -10.67
C SER A 225 -5.10 11.01 -12.20
N PRO A 226 -4.82 12.20 -12.79
CA PRO A 226 -4.68 12.36 -14.24
C PRO A 226 -3.43 11.66 -14.81
N LYS A 227 -2.54 11.17 -13.94
CA LYS A 227 -1.37 10.37 -14.32
C LYS A 227 -1.73 8.92 -14.64
N ARG A 228 -2.92 8.45 -14.26
CA ARG A 228 -3.39 7.10 -14.54
C ARG A 228 -3.93 7.00 -15.97
N GLU A 229 -3.93 5.79 -16.50
CA GLU A 229 -4.56 5.52 -17.79
C GLU A 229 -6.06 5.87 -17.74
N PRO A 230 -6.63 6.51 -18.78
CA PRO A 230 -8.03 6.93 -18.76
C PRO A 230 -9.02 5.79 -18.45
N HIS A 231 -8.72 4.57 -18.92
CA HIS A 231 -9.56 3.40 -18.68
C HIS A 231 -9.44 2.83 -17.26
N ARG A 232 -8.45 3.25 -16.46
CA ARG A 232 -8.27 2.87 -15.05
C ARG A 232 -8.70 3.98 -14.08
N TRP A 233 -9.25 5.08 -14.60
CA TRP A 233 -9.63 6.24 -13.80
C TRP A 233 -10.80 5.88 -12.87
N GLY A 234 -10.67 6.19 -11.59
CA GLY A 234 -11.63 5.82 -10.55
C GLY A 234 -11.48 4.40 -10.00
N GLU A 235 -10.67 3.52 -10.63
CA GLU A 235 -10.40 2.19 -10.07
C GLU A 235 -9.68 2.31 -8.73
N HIS A 236 -10.09 1.53 -7.73
CA HIS A 236 -9.43 1.47 -6.43
C HIS A 236 -8.03 0.86 -6.53
N PHE A 237 -7.28 1.00 -5.44
CA PHE A 237 -5.96 0.38 -5.27
C PHE A 237 -6.10 -1.14 -5.33
N ARG A 238 -5.43 -1.79 -6.27
CA ARG A 238 -5.51 -3.22 -6.56
C ARG A 238 -4.47 -4.01 -5.78
N PHE A 239 -4.54 -5.32 -5.95
CA PHE A 239 -3.64 -6.29 -5.31
C PHE A 239 -2.16 -6.05 -5.65
N ASP A 240 -1.85 -5.84 -6.92
CA ASP A 240 -0.50 -5.53 -7.40
C ASP A 240 -0.03 -4.16 -6.90
N ASP A 241 -0.89 -3.14 -6.93
CA ASP A 241 -0.62 -1.82 -6.34
C ASP A 241 -0.17 -1.95 -4.87
N ALA A 242 -0.91 -2.73 -4.08
CA ALA A 242 -0.61 -3.02 -2.68
C ALA A 242 0.75 -3.70 -2.48
N ARG A 243 1.08 -4.68 -3.32
CA ARG A 243 2.37 -5.37 -3.24
C ARG A 243 3.55 -4.47 -3.61
N VAL A 244 3.43 -3.66 -4.66
CA VAL A 244 4.47 -2.70 -5.03
C VAL A 244 4.67 -1.68 -3.90
N TRP A 245 3.58 -1.14 -3.37
CA TRP A 245 3.61 -0.21 -2.24
C TRP A 245 4.34 -0.82 -1.03
N MET A 246 3.97 -2.04 -0.61
CA MET A 246 4.58 -2.70 0.55
C MET A 246 6.07 -2.96 0.35
N ARG A 247 6.50 -3.39 -0.83
CA ARG A 247 7.91 -3.64 -1.14
C ARG A 247 8.74 -2.36 -1.08
N LEU A 248 8.26 -1.26 -1.67
CA LEU A 248 8.93 0.05 -1.57
C LEU A 248 8.97 0.56 -0.12
N HIS A 249 7.88 0.35 0.63
CA HIS A 249 7.74 0.73 2.02
C HIS A 249 8.75 0.00 2.92
N PHE A 250 8.81 -1.34 2.87
CA PHE A 250 9.78 -2.09 3.68
C PHE A 250 11.22 -1.90 3.23
N TRP A 251 11.47 -1.63 1.94
CA TRP A 251 12.80 -1.26 1.47
C TRP A 251 13.26 0.08 2.07
N ALA A 252 12.40 1.11 2.06
CA ALA A 252 12.72 2.37 2.73
C ALA A 252 12.98 2.17 4.23
N ALA A 253 12.16 1.37 4.92
CA ALA A 253 12.35 1.08 6.33
C ALA A 253 13.70 0.41 6.62
N ARG A 254 14.20 -0.46 5.74
CA ARG A 254 15.53 -1.08 5.91
C ARG A 254 16.65 -0.07 5.77
N GLU A 255 16.62 0.75 4.74
CA GLU A 255 17.70 1.68 4.47
C GLU A 255 17.80 2.81 5.50
N THR A 256 16.68 3.19 6.11
CA THR A 256 16.70 4.10 7.26
C THR A 256 17.01 3.39 8.57
N GLY A 257 17.31 2.09 8.54
CA GLY A 257 17.72 1.32 9.71
C GLY A 257 16.59 0.98 10.68
N MET A 258 15.32 1.13 10.31
CA MET A 258 14.18 0.82 11.20
C MET A 258 14.20 -0.63 11.69
N PHE A 259 14.52 -1.57 10.80
CA PHE A 259 14.61 -3.00 11.14
C PHE A 259 15.75 -3.31 12.13
N HIS A 260 16.83 -2.55 12.11
CA HIS A 260 17.99 -2.80 12.97
C HIS A 260 17.89 -2.03 14.30
N ARG A 261 17.48 -0.77 14.24
CA ARG A 261 17.40 0.14 15.40
C ARG A 261 16.12 -0.05 16.22
N HIS A 262 15.03 -0.49 15.59
CA HIS A 262 13.72 -0.63 16.22
C HIS A 262 13.03 -1.96 15.86
N PRO A 263 13.66 -3.12 16.14
CA PRO A 263 13.15 -4.42 15.72
C PRO A 263 11.76 -4.73 16.30
N GLU A 264 11.52 -4.41 17.57
CA GLU A 264 10.24 -4.62 18.26
C GLU A 264 9.11 -3.80 17.63
N PHE A 265 9.40 -2.54 17.28
CA PHE A 265 8.47 -1.71 16.52
C PHE A 265 8.18 -2.33 15.16
N MET A 266 9.20 -2.77 14.42
CA MET A 266 8.99 -3.35 13.09
C MET A 266 8.22 -4.67 13.11
N GLU A 267 8.41 -5.51 14.14
CA GLU A 267 7.62 -6.72 14.34
C GLU A 267 6.12 -6.42 14.48
N TYR A 268 5.79 -5.43 15.32
CA TYR A 268 4.43 -4.93 15.44
C TYR A 268 3.95 -4.25 14.15
N TYR A 269 4.79 -3.40 13.55
CA TYR A 269 4.43 -2.56 12.42
C TYR A 269 4.14 -3.37 11.15
N MET A 270 4.80 -4.52 10.95
CA MET A 270 4.44 -5.45 9.87
C MET A 270 2.99 -5.94 10.01
N ARG A 271 2.56 -6.32 11.22
CA ARG A 271 1.18 -6.76 11.47
C ARG A 271 0.19 -5.61 11.32
N PHE A 272 0.55 -4.43 11.82
CA PHE A 272 -0.20 -3.19 11.63
C PHE A 272 -0.42 -2.88 10.15
N ILE A 273 0.64 -2.92 9.33
CA ILE A 273 0.53 -2.73 7.88
C ILE A 273 -0.30 -3.85 7.23
N GLY A 274 -0.18 -5.10 7.66
CA GLY A 274 -1.02 -6.19 7.18
C GLY A 274 -2.52 -5.96 7.41
N HIS A 275 -2.88 -5.36 8.54
CA HIS A 275 -4.27 -4.95 8.78
C HIS A 275 -4.68 -3.79 7.87
N PHE A 276 -3.91 -2.71 7.82
CA PHE A 276 -4.29 -1.52 7.03
C PHE A 276 -4.29 -1.78 5.52
N ILE A 277 -3.38 -2.62 5.01
CA ILE A 277 -3.37 -2.96 3.59
C ILE A 277 -4.62 -3.74 3.17
N SER A 278 -5.27 -4.44 4.10
CA SER A 278 -6.51 -5.18 3.85
C SER A 278 -7.70 -4.28 3.51
N ILE A 279 -7.67 -3.01 3.92
CA ILE A 279 -8.68 -2.00 3.59
C ILE A 279 -8.63 -1.69 2.09
N TYR A 280 -7.42 -1.67 1.51
CA TYR A 280 -7.21 -1.40 0.10
C TYR A 280 -7.38 -2.64 -0.75
N SER A 281 -6.81 -3.76 -0.28
CA SER A 281 -6.91 -5.04 -0.95
C SER A 281 -6.93 -6.15 0.09
N SER A 282 -8.10 -6.76 0.28
CA SER A 282 -8.28 -7.92 1.17
C SER A 282 -7.40 -9.13 0.80
N LYS A 283 -6.83 -9.12 -0.40
CA LYS A 283 -5.93 -10.13 -0.97
C LYS A 283 -4.45 -9.90 -0.68
N ALA A 284 -4.07 -8.69 -0.26
CA ALA A 284 -2.68 -8.31 -0.04
C ALA A 284 -2.04 -8.77 1.29
N PRO A 285 -2.76 -8.94 2.42
CA PRO A 285 -2.14 -9.26 3.70
C PRO A 285 -1.18 -10.46 3.69
N PRO A 286 -1.49 -11.60 3.02
CA PRO A 286 -0.55 -12.73 2.88
C PRO A 286 0.88 -12.34 2.43
N PHE A 287 1.02 -11.26 1.66
CA PHE A 287 2.26 -10.85 1.02
C PHE A 287 3.11 -9.86 1.82
N VAL A 288 2.69 -9.47 3.02
CA VAL A 288 3.49 -8.55 3.85
C VAL A 288 4.84 -9.17 4.20
N ARG A 289 4.86 -10.40 4.69
CA ARG A 289 6.10 -11.12 5.04
C ARG A 289 6.97 -11.37 3.81
N GLU A 290 6.36 -11.67 2.66
CA GLU A 290 7.07 -11.75 1.38
C GLU A 290 7.70 -10.41 0.99
N SER A 291 6.98 -9.29 1.12
CA SER A 291 7.49 -7.95 0.81
C SER A 291 8.64 -7.53 1.74
N VAL A 292 8.59 -7.99 2.99
CA VAL A 292 9.69 -7.88 3.94
C VAL A 292 10.89 -8.70 3.42
N ARG A 293 10.73 -10.00 3.12
CA ARG A 293 11.84 -10.80 2.56
C ARG A 293 12.40 -10.21 1.27
N TRP A 294 11.53 -9.72 0.38
CA TRP A 294 11.90 -9.11 -0.89
C TRP A 294 12.82 -7.90 -0.68
N SER A 295 12.44 -7.00 0.24
CA SER A 295 13.22 -5.79 0.51
C SER A 295 14.58 -6.06 1.16
N ALA A 296 14.78 -7.25 1.75
CA ALA A 296 16.06 -7.65 2.34
C ALA A 296 17.07 -8.16 1.29
N SER A 297 16.63 -8.44 0.06
CA SER A 297 17.47 -9.01 -1.00
C SER A 297 18.06 -7.91 -1.89
N PRO A 298 19.40 -7.69 -1.87
CA PRO A 298 20.05 -6.75 -2.77
C PRO A 298 19.84 -7.10 -4.25
N LYS A 299 19.74 -8.41 -4.55
CA LYS A 299 19.44 -8.90 -5.90
C LYS A 299 18.08 -8.42 -6.40
N ASN A 300 17.05 -8.47 -5.55
CA ASN A 300 15.71 -8.04 -5.92
C ASN A 300 15.66 -6.53 -6.20
N VAL A 301 16.32 -5.75 -5.33
CA VAL A 301 16.49 -4.30 -5.51
C VAL A 301 17.21 -3.98 -6.82
N GLN A 302 18.29 -4.69 -7.13
CA GLN A 302 19.02 -4.50 -8.40
C GLN A 302 18.16 -4.82 -9.61
N LEU A 303 17.39 -5.92 -9.58
CA LEU A 303 16.47 -6.28 -10.66
C LEU A 303 15.38 -5.21 -10.87
N TYR A 304 14.82 -4.67 -9.78
CA TYR A 304 13.85 -3.58 -9.83
C TYR A 304 14.44 -2.29 -10.46
N LEU A 305 15.65 -1.90 -10.04
CA LEU A 305 16.34 -0.73 -10.57
C LEU A 305 16.71 -0.93 -12.05
N ALA A 306 17.23 -2.11 -12.42
CA ALA A 306 17.57 -2.47 -13.80
C ALA A 306 16.32 -2.52 -14.70
N ALA A 307 15.14 -2.82 -14.14
CA ALA A 307 13.87 -2.78 -14.83
C ALA A 307 13.30 -1.35 -15.01
N GLY A 308 14.02 -0.32 -14.57
CA GLY A 308 13.61 1.07 -14.68
C GLY A 308 12.55 1.46 -13.66
N ASN A 309 12.70 1.00 -12.42
CA ASN A 309 11.78 1.21 -11.31
C ASN A 309 10.37 0.64 -11.58
N VAL A 310 10.32 -0.62 -12.00
CA VAL A 310 9.09 -1.37 -12.28
C VAL A 310 9.22 -2.79 -11.72
N MET A 311 8.27 -3.20 -10.86
CA MET A 311 8.23 -4.57 -10.30
C MET A 311 7.53 -5.53 -11.27
N ARG A 312 8.27 -6.01 -12.27
CA ARG A 312 7.76 -6.91 -13.33
C ARG A 312 7.30 -8.27 -12.81
N ASP A 313 7.75 -8.67 -11.62
CA ASP A 313 7.35 -9.91 -10.95
C ASP A 313 6.05 -9.74 -10.12
N VAL A 314 5.46 -8.54 -10.10
CA VAL A 314 4.23 -8.21 -9.35
C VAL A 314 3.12 -7.74 -10.28
N ILE A 315 3.42 -6.77 -11.14
CA ILE A 315 2.41 -6.13 -11.99
C ILE A 315 1.83 -7.15 -12.97
N ASP A 316 0.50 -7.18 -13.08
CA ASP A 316 -0.29 -8.11 -13.90
C ASP A 316 -0.12 -9.61 -13.55
N LYS A 317 0.57 -9.94 -12.44
CA LYS A 317 0.72 -11.33 -11.99
C LYS A 317 -0.59 -11.86 -11.41
N PRO A 318 -1.11 -13.01 -11.87
CA PRO A 318 -2.29 -13.63 -11.29
C PRO A 318 -2.12 -13.92 -9.80
N ILE A 319 -3.16 -13.66 -9.01
CA ILE A 319 -3.09 -13.84 -7.56
C ILE A 319 -2.80 -15.29 -7.14
N ASP A 320 -3.40 -16.27 -7.82
CA ASP A 320 -3.23 -17.68 -7.48
C ASP A 320 -1.79 -18.14 -7.68
N GLU A 321 -1.14 -17.65 -8.75
CA GLU A 321 0.28 -17.86 -9.00
C GLU A 321 1.13 -17.19 -7.92
N ALA A 322 0.83 -15.94 -7.55
CA ALA A 322 1.54 -15.24 -6.49
C ALA A 322 1.38 -15.93 -5.12
N LEU A 323 0.19 -16.44 -4.79
CA LEU A 323 -0.06 -17.16 -3.54
C LEU A 323 0.68 -18.50 -3.50
N ALA A 324 0.79 -19.19 -4.63
CA ALA A 324 1.52 -20.46 -4.71
C ALA A 324 3.01 -20.32 -4.38
N GLU A 325 3.60 -19.14 -4.59
CA GLU A 325 4.99 -18.83 -4.25
C GLU A 325 5.23 -18.58 -2.76
N LEU A 326 4.18 -18.33 -1.99
CA LEU A 326 4.29 -18.15 -0.54
C LEU A 326 4.46 -19.51 0.16
N PRO A 327 5.15 -19.53 1.32
CA PRO A 327 5.07 -20.66 2.25
C PRO A 327 3.60 -20.96 2.58
N ALA A 328 3.25 -22.24 2.76
CA ALA A 328 1.87 -22.68 2.88
C ALA A 328 1.13 -21.99 4.04
N GLU A 329 1.83 -21.80 5.15
CA GLU A 329 1.39 -21.13 6.37
C GLU A 329 1.13 -19.62 6.20
N GLU A 330 1.66 -18.99 5.15
CA GLU A 330 1.43 -17.57 4.87
C GLU A 330 0.29 -17.31 3.89
N ARG A 331 -0.23 -18.34 3.22
CA ARG A 331 -1.28 -18.20 2.18
C ARG A 331 -2.65 -17.87 2.76
N LEU A 332 -2.89 -18.25 4.01
CA LEU A 332 -4.18 -18.09 4.66
C LEU A 332 -4.33 -16.67 5.23
N TYR A 333 -5.41 -16.00 4.85
CA TYR A 333 -5.88 -14.77 5.48
C TYR A 333 -7.38 -14.86 5.73
N THR A 334 -7.80 -14.79 6.99
CA THR A 334 -9.22 -14.89 7.37
C THR A 334 -9.85 -13.54 7.73
N GLY A 335 -9.05 -12.49 7.93
CA GLY A 335 -9.51 -11.16 8.31
C GLY A 335 -9.78 -11.00 9.82
N SER A 336 -9.89 -9.75 10.26
CA SER A 336 -9.99 -9.41 11.69
C SER A 336 -11.31 -9.80 12.36
N ARG A 337 -12.34 -10.10 11.56
CA ARG A 337 -13.69 -10.46 12.05
C ARG A 337 -13.93 -11.96 12.10
N HIS A 338 -12.93 -12.77 11.72
CA HIS A 338 -13.04 -14.21 11.78
C HIS A 338 -12.90 -14.71 13.22
N SER A 339 -13.61 -15.78 13.58
CA SER A 339 -13.55 -16.37 14.94
C SER A 339 -12.18 -16.96 15.27
N ASP A 340 -11.45 -17.40 14.25
CA ASP A 340 -10.04 -17.81 14.30
C ASP A 340 -9.23 -16.95 13.33
N PRO A 341 -8.79 -15.74 13.76
CA PRO A 341 -8.13 -14.81 12.87
C PRO A 341 -6.69 -15.27 12.63
N ALA A 342 -6.35 -15.50 11.36
CA ALA A 342 -4.98 -15.83 10.95
C ALA A 342 -4.08 -14.59 11.06
N TRP A 343 -2.78 -14.77 10.77
CA TRP A 343 -1.85 -13.67 10.59
C TRP A 343 -2.48 -12.55 9.72
N PRO A 344 -2.42 -11.27 10.10
CA PRO A 344 -1.53 -10.64 11.10
C PRO A 344 -2.05 -10.59 12.55
N TYR A 345 -3.16 -11.25 12.87
CA TYR A 345 -3.84 -11.09 14.16
C TYR A 345 -3.40 -12.12 15.21
N ASP A 346 -2.84 -13.25 14.78
CA ASP A 346 -2.25 -14.23 15.69
C ASP A 346 -0.86 -13.78 16.19
N LEU A 347 -0.52 -14.21 17.40
CA LEU A 347 0.80 -13.99 18.01
C LEU A 347 1.77 -15.15 17.78
N ARG A 348 1.41 -16.11 16.93
CA ARG A 348 2.24 -17.29 16.70
C ARG A 348 3.62 -16.84 16.22
N PRO A 349 4.70 -17.12 16.99
CA PRO A 349 6.05 -16.93 16.49
C PRO A 349 6.23 -17.78 15.23
N LEU A 350 7.06 -17.32 14.31
CA LEU A 350 7.54 -18.17 13.21
C LEU A 350 8.55 -19.19 13.74
#